data_AF-A0A2Z6MLZ6-F1
#
_entry.id   AF-A0A2Z6MLZ6-F1
#
_cell.length_a   1.000
_cell.length_b   1.000
_cell.length_c   1.000
_cell.angle_alpha   90.00
_cell.angle_beta   90.00
_cell.angle_gamma   90.00
#
_symmetry.space_group_name_H-M   'P 1'
#
loop_
_entity.id
_entity.type
_entity.pdbx_description
1 polymer ?
#
loop_
_entity_poly.entity_id
_entity_poly.type
_entity_poly.pdbx_seq_one_letter_code
_entity_poly.pdbx_strand_id
1 'polypeptide(L)'
;MTVTRTRDRLVQVFQKRLPPEAVDLVCRFFQYSPNLRCTALEACIHPFFDELRDPSTRLPNGRPLPPLFNFKPQELSGIPPDVINRLIPEHARKQNLFMALHT
;
A
#
# COMPACT_ATOMS: atom_id res chain seq x y z
N MET A 1 -21.56 17.38 -7.20
CA MET A 1 -22.40 16.15 -7.37
C MET A 1 -21.85 15.16 -8.41
N THR A 2 -20.55 15.15 -8.75
CA THR A 2 -20.02 14.36 -9.89
C THR A 2 -19.06 13.22 -9.53
N VAL A 3 -18.57 13.13 -8.28
CA VAL A 3 -17.54 12.14 -7.91
C VAL A 3 -18.12 10.78 -7.51
N THR A 4 -19.33 10.73 -6.94
CA THR A 4 -19.96 9.48 -6.47
C THR A 4 -20.33 8.54 -7.63
N ARG A 5 -20.71 9.08 -8.80
CA ARG A 5 -21.18 8.28 -9.94
C ARG A 5 -20.10 7.36 -10.55
N THR A 6 -18.83 7.73 -10.44
CA THR A 6 -17.72 6.94 -11.02
C THR A 6 -17.35 5.75 -10.12
N ARG A 7 -17.48 5.90 -8.79
CA ARG A 7 -17.21 4.84 -7.81
C ARG A 7 -18.21 3.69 -7.95
N ASP A 8 -19.50 4.00 -8.15
CA ASP A 8 -20.55 2.99 -8.35
C ASP A 8 -20.37 2.17 -9.63
N ARG A 9 -19.87 2.77 -10.71
CA ARG A 9 -19.61 2.04 -11.97
C ARG A 9 -18.45 1.06 -11.84
N LEU A 10 -17.40 1.38 -11.09
CA LEU A 10 -16.28 0.47 -10.89
C LEU A 10 -16.71 -0.77 -10.08
N VAL A 11 -17.57 -0.61 -9.07
CA VAL A 11 -18.16 -1.75 -8.33
C VAL A 11 -19.04 -2.63 -9.23
N GLN A 12 -19.63 -2.09 -10.30
CA GLN A 12 -20.38 -2.89 -11.27
C GLN A 12 -19.47 -3.64 -12.26
N VAL A 13 -18.32 -3.04 -12.63
CA VAL A 13 -17.34 -3.65 -13.53
C VAL A 13 -16.57 -4.77 -12.84
N PHE A 14 -16.17 -4.54 -11.59
CA PHE A 14 -15.55 -5.54 -10.76
C PHE A 14 -16.63 -6.41 -10.14
N GLN A 15 -16.76 -7.65 -10.62
CA GLN A 15 -17.69 -8.65 -10.08
C GLN A 15 -17.70 -8.64 -8.54
N LYS A 16 -18.85 -8.96 -7.91
CA LYS A 16 -19.21 -8.85 -6.46
C LYS A 16 -18.20 -9.30 -5.37
N ARG A 17 -17.00 -9.75 -5.74
CA ARG A 17 -15.97 -10.34 -4.87
C ARG A 17 -14.80 -9.42 -4.54
N LEU A 18 -14.71 -8.22 -5.10
CA LEU A 18 -13.61 -7.31 -4.73
C LEU A 18 -13.84 -6.68 -3.34
N PRO A 19 -12.84 -6.70 -2.45
CA PRO A 19 -12.94 -6.01 -1.17
C PRO A 19 -13.04 -4.48 -1.38
N PRO A 20 -13.77 -3.76 -0.52
CA PRO A 20 -14.02 -2.33 -0.70
C PRO A 20 -12.73 -1.50 -0.73
N GLU A 21 -11.67 -1.94 -0.06
CA GLU A 21 -10.34 -1.32 -0.04
C GLU A 21 -9.66 -1.42 -1.40
N ALA A 22 -9.82 -2.55 -2.11
CA ALA A 22 -9.25 -2.72 -3.44
C ALA A 22 -9.93 -1.79 -4.46
N VAL A 23 -11.26 -1.66 -4.36
CA VAL A 23 -12.02 -0.72 -5.20
C VAL A 23 -11.56 0.71 -4.95
N ASP A 24 -11.35 1.11 -3.69
CA ASP A 24 -10.88 2.45 -3.34
C ASP A 24 -9.51 2.73 -3.96
N LEU A 25 -8.56 1.79 -3.84
CA LEU A 25 -7.23 1.91 -4.41
C LEU A 25 -7.28 2.08 -5.94
N VAL A 26 -8.08 1.26 -6.62
CA VAL A 26 -8.28 1.33 -8.08
C VAL A 26 -8.91 2.66 -8.50
N CYS A 27 -9.87 3.19 -7.74
CA CYS A 27 -10.45 4.51 -7.99
C CYS A 27 -9.40 5.63 -7.92
N ARG A 28 -8.41 5.52 -7.03
CA ARG A 28 -7.33 6.51 -6.91
C ARG A 28 -6.28 6.37 -8.01
N PHE A 29 -6.07 5.18 -8.55
CA PHE A 29 -5.18 4.97 -9.69
C PHE A 29 -5.78 5.46 -11.01
N PHE A 30 -7.04 5.12 -11.28
CA PHE A 30 -7.72 5.47 -12.53
C PHE A 30 -8.40 6.85 -12.46
N GLN A 31 -7.65 7.86 -12.01
CA GLN A 31 -8.06 9.25 -12.12
C GLN A 31 -7.60 9.83 -13.46
N TYR A 32 -8.51 10.52 -14.16
CA TYR A 32 -8.19 11.22 -15.40
C TYR A 32 -7.17 12.34 -15.18
N SER A 33 -7.31 13.08 -14.06
CA SER A 33 -6.36 14.12 -13.70
C SER A 33 -5.07 13.50 -13.15
N PRO A 34 -3.89 13.76 -13.76
CA PRO A 34 -2.61 13.24 -13.28
C PRO A 34 -2.30 13.68 -11.85
N ASN A 35 -2.71 14.90 -11.48
CA ASN A 35 -2.45 15.48 -10.15
C ASN A 35 -3.29 14.84 -9.05
N LEU A 36 -4.35 14.11 -9.41
CA LEU A 36 -5.21 13.39 -8.46
C LEU A 36 -4.89 11.90 -8.41
N ARG A 37 -3.94 11.41 -9.23
CA ARG A 37 -3.55 10.01 -9.19
C ARG A 37 -2.78 9.73 -7.91
N CYS A 38 -3.07 8.59 -7.31
CA CYS A 38 -2.28 8.07 -6.20
C CYS A 38 -0.82 7.91 -6.62
N THR A 39 0.10 8.43 -5.82
CA THR A 39 1.52 8.11 -5.98
C THR A 39 1.80 6.66 -5.58
N ALA A 40 2.91 6.10 -6.06
CA ALA A 40 3.30 4.73 -5.73
C ALA A 40 3.46 4.52 -4.21
N LEU A 41 4.06 5.49 -3.52
CA LEU A 41 4.25 5.44 -2.07
C LEU A 41 2.93 5.52 -1.29
N GLU A 42 2.02 6.40 -1.71
CA GLU A 42 0.67 6.48 -1.13
C GLU A 42 -0.13 5.18 -1.34
N ALA A 43 0.07 4.54 -2.49
CA ALA A 43 -0.53 3.23 -2.75
C ALA A 43 0.05 2.16 -1.83
N CYS A 44 1.37 2.17 -1.59
CA CYS A 44 2.03 1.22 -0.69
C CYS A 44 1.56 1.33 0.76
N ILE A 45 1.16 2.52 1.24
CA ILE A 45 0.59 2.72 2.59
C ILE A 45 -0.93 2.49 2.67
N HIS A 46 -1.57 2.11 1.56
CA HIS A 46 -3.02 1.92 1.50
C HIS A 46 -3.46 0.72 2.36
N PRO A 47 -4.67 0.77 2.99
CA PRO A 47 -5.20 -0.33 3.80
C PRO A 47 -5.31 -1.68 3.09
N PHE A 48 -5.43 -1.64 1.76
CA PHE A 48 -5.41 -2.84 0.93
C PHE A 48 -4.16 -3.71 1.13
N PHE A 49 -3.02 -3.11 1.50
CA PHE A 49 -1.78 -3.84 1.77
C PHE A 49 -1.52 -4.05 3.28
N ASP A 50 -2.47 -3.73 4.16
CA ASP A 50 -2.29 -3.92 5.61
C ASP A 50 -2.13 -5.40 5.97
N GLU A 51 -2.79 -6.31 5.24
CA GLU A 51 -2.60 -7.76 5.41
C GLU A 51 -1.13 -8.17 5.18
N LEU A 52 -0.41 -7.53 4.26
CA LEU A 52 1.01 -7.83 4.02
C LEU A 52 1.93 -7.31 5.14
N ARG A 53 1.43 -6.38 5.97
CA ARG A 53 2.14 -5.85 7.14
C ARG A 53 1.81 -6.63 8.41
N ASP A 54 0.97 -7.66 8.35
CA ASP A 54 0.74 -8.56 9.47
C ASP A 54 1.86 -9.62 9.51
N PRO A 55 2.60 -9.77 10.63
CA PRO A 55 3.63 -10.81 10.76
C PRO A 55 3.08 -12.24 10.69
N SER A 56 1.78 -12.44 10.86
CA SER A 56 1.10 -13.73 10.75
C SER A 56 0.75 -14.10 9.31
N THR A 57 0.75 -13.14 8.38
CA THR A 57 0.38 -13.40 6.98
C THR A 57 1.35 -14.36 6.31
N ARG A 58 0.78 -15.34 5.61
CA ARG A 58 1.50 -16.34 4.84
C ARG A 58 0.96 -16.38 3.43
N LEU A 59 1.79 -16.83 2.51
CA LEU A 59 1.34 -17.16 1.18
C LEU A 59 0.28 -18.29 1.26
N PRO A 60 -0.61 -18.41 0.26
CA PRO A 60 -1.64 -19.48 0.23
C PRO A 60 -1.07 -20.90 0.30
N ASN A 61 0.23 -21.07 0.00
CA ASN A 61 0.97 -22.32 0.12
C ASN A 61 1.61 -22.55 1.52
N GLY A 62 1.33 -21.68 2.49
CA GLY A 62 1.87 -21.71 3.85
C GLY A 62 3.30 -21.16 4.01
N ARG A 63 3.97 -20.74 2.92
CA ARG A 63 5.33 -20.18 2.99
C ARG A 63 5.32 -18.74 3.54
N PRO A 64 6.43 -18.29 4.17
CA PRO A 64 6.58 -16.89 4.54
C PRO A 64 6.55 -15.99 3.30
N LEU A 65 6.11 -14.75 3.49
CA LEU A 65 6.18 -13.72 2.47
C LEU A 65 7.66 -13.45 2.09
N PRO A 66 7.94 -13.07 0.83
CA PRO A 66 9.26 -12.58 0.44
C PRO A 66 9.63 -11.31 1.23
N PRO A 67 10.89 -10.84 1.20
CA PRO A 67 11.24 -9.56 1.80
C PRO A 67 10.48 -8.42 1.10
N LEU A 68 9.50 -7.84 1.81
CA LEU A 68 8.64 -6.76 1.28
C LEU A 68 9.08 -5.36 1.76
N PHE A 69 9.81 -5.28 2.87
CA PHE A 69 10.12 -4.02 3.57
C PHE A 69 11.61 -3.65 3.52
N ASN A 70 12.37 -4.26 2.61
CA ASN A 70 13.80 -4.05 2.40
C ASN A 70 14.12 -2.80 1.55
N PHE A 71 13.44 -1.68 1.82
CA PHE A 71 13.67 -0.41 1.13
C PHE A 71 15.10 0.10 1.33
N LYS A 72 15.70 0.60 0.26
CA LYS A 72 17.01 1.22 0.26
C LYS A 72 16.93 2.69 0.73
N PRO A 73 18.04 3.27 1.22
CA PRO A 73 18.07 4.69 1.60
C PRO A 73 17.63 5.64 0.48
N GLN A 74 17.96 5.32 -0.77
CA GLN A 74 17.56 6.11 -1.94
C GLN A 74 16.07 6.02 -2.24
N GLU A 75 15.39 4.95 -1.82
CA GLU A 75 13.95 4.79 -1.99
C GLU A 75 13.17 5.54 -0.89
N LEU A 76 13.81 5.75 0.26
CA LEU A 76 13.24 6.48 1.39
C LEU A 76 13.63 7.97 1.42
N SER A 77 14.54 8.39 0.54
CA SER A 77 15.02 9.77 0.51
C SER A 77 13.90 10.73 0.12
N GLY A 78 13.63 11.72 0.98
CA GLY A 78 12.58 12.73 0.75
C GLY A 78 11.18 12.31 1.18
N ILE A 79 11.01 11.14 1.80
CA ILE A 79 9.73 10.69 2.36
C ILE A 79 9.60 11.21 3.81
N PRO A 80 8.43 11.74 4.22
CA PRO A 80 8.19 12.13 5.60
C PRO A 80 8.30 10.92 6.56
N PRO A 81 8.83 11.10 7.78
CA PRO A 81 9.01 10.01 8.73
C PRO A 81 7.68 9.32 9.10
N ASP A 82 6.56 10.03 9.12
CA ASP A 82 5.23 9.46 9.38
C ASP A 82 4.81 8.43 8.32
N VAL A 83 5.12 8.71 7.05
CA VAL A 83 4.83 7.80 5.94
C VAL A 83 5.73 6.58 6.01
N ILE A 84 7.00 6.77 6.39
CA ILE A 84 7.95 5.67 6.54
C ILE A 84 7.52 4.72 7.67
N ASN A 85 7.03 5.26 8.79
CA ASN A 85 6.49 4.45 9.90
C ASN A 85 5.23 3.64 9.51
N ARG A 86 4.43 4.15 8.56
CA ARG A 86 3.29 3.39 8.00
C ARG A 86 3.73 2.36 6.97
N LEU A 87 4.78 2.67 6.20
CA LEU A 87 5.32 1.81 5.15
C LEU A 87 6.08 0.60 5.72
N ILE A 88 6.87 0.82 6.78
CA ILE A 88 7.73 -0.18 7.42
C ILE A 88 7.17 -0.48 8.82
N PRO A 89 6.48 -1.62 9.01
CA PRO A 89 5.96 -2.01 10.32
C PRO A 89 7.09 -2.36 11.29
N GLU A 90 6.84 -2.27 12.61
CA GLU A 90 7.87 -2.41 13.63
C GLU A 90 8.63 -3.73 13.57
N HIS A 91 7.93 -4.84 13.31
CA HIS A 91 8.54 -6.16 13.18
C HIS A 91 9.48 -6.27 11.97
N ALA A 92 9.30 -5.43 10.95
CA ALA A 92 10.11 -5.41 9.73
C ALA A 92 11.24 -4.38 9.78
N ARG A 93 11.31 -3.50 10.79
CA ARG A 93 12.41 -2.52 10.93
C ARG A 93 13.79 -3.19 10.98
N LYS A 94 13.89 -4.38 11.58
CA LYS A 94 15.14 -5.17 11.60
C LYS A 94 15.60 -5.64 10.22
N GLN A 95 14.68 -5.81 9.28
CA GLN A 95 14.99 -6.18 7.90
C GLN A 95 15.45 -4.97 7.08
N ASN A 96 15.12 -3.76 7.54
CA ASN A 96 15.49 -2.54 6.87
C ASN A 96 16.76 -1.94 7.49
N LEU A 97 17.88 -2.10 6.78
CA LEU A 97 19.19 -1.64 7.24
C LEU A 97 19.22 -0.11 7.52
N PHE A 98 18.42 0.67 6.78
CA PHE A 98 18.33 2.12 6.98
C PHE A 98 17.70 2.46 8.33
N MET A 99 16.62 1.77 8.71
CA MET A 99 15.99 1.96 10.02
C MET A 99 16.87 1.46 11.17
N ALA A 100 17.59 0.37 10.96
CA ALA A 100 18.50 -0.20 11.96
C ALA A 100 19.70 0.72 12.30
N LEU A 101 20.08 1.62 11.38
CA LEU A 101 21.19 2.57 11.58
C LEU A 101 20.74 3.90 12.22
N HIS A 102 19.43 4.16 12.27
CA HIS A 102 18.84 5.41 12.76
C HIS A 102 17.98 5.24 14.03
N THR A 103 18.01 4.07 14.68
CA THR A 103 17.56 3.83 16.06
C THR A 103 18.73 4.01 17.01
#